data_AF-A0A968MMG8-F1
#
_entry.id   AF-A0A968MMG8-F1
#
_cell.length_a   1.000
_cell.length_b   1.000
_cell.length_c   1.000
_cell.angle_alpha   90.00
_cell.angle_beta   90.00
_cell.angle_gamma   90.00
#
_symmetry.space_group_name_H-M   'P 1'
#
loop_
_entity.id
_entity.type
_entity.pdbx_description
1 polymer ?
#
loop_
_entity_poly.entity_id
_entity_poly.type
_entity_poly.pdbx_seq_one_letter_code
_entity_poly.pdbx_strand_id
1 'polypeptide(L)'
;MNDLDAGLAAFRLEPLNDAMMRHVLEAALVEGRPEIAFEVWATRLEALLLQGREEEAKLAAVEAIVIGLYDADSFDRLEEVAKDFFRRDPSSDVVFFGLLLELHRGQKWEELIDVLRTRLEVVDDEGTISTLHGMMAEILDLHLNRPQDAFGSLLVACRRSPSNLRLLSRLSDLGERLERHEDVVMAMAAMMMELDEPQLRAAICHRMAQLSSGR
;
A
#
# COMPACT_ATOMS: atom_id res chain seq x y z
N MET A 1 22.12 30.81 -16.83
CA MET A 1 20.87 30.33 -16.23
C MET A 1 20.03 29.89 -17.41
N ASN A 2 19.75 28.59 -17.53
CA ASN A 2 18.92 28.10 -18.63
C ASN A 2 17.46 28.53 -18.38
N ASP A 3 16.62 28.53 -19.41
CA ASP A 3 15.22 28.97 -19.33
C ASP A 3 14.44 28.19 -18.25
N LEU A 4 14.75 26.89 -18.11
CA LEU A 4 14.23 26.01 -17.07
C LEU A 4 14.60 26.45 -15.64
N ASP A 5 15.85 26.86 -15.39
CA ASP A 5 16.29 27.32 -14.06
C ASP A 5 15.62 28.65 -13.68
N ALA A 6 15.39 29.52 -14.67
CA ALA A 6 14.67 30.78 -14.48
C ALA A 6 13.19 30.54 -14.18
N GLY A 7 12.55 29.60 -14.88
CA GLY A 7 11.18 29.17 -14.63
C GLY A 7 11.00 28.57 -13.24
N LEU A 8 11.93 27.70 -12.80
CA LEU A 8 11.92 27.14 -11.45
C LEU A 8 12.06 28.21 -10.37
N ALA A 9 12.97 29.18 -10.55
CA ALA A 9 13.13 30.28 -9.61
C ALA A 9 11.86 31.15 -9.50
N ALA A 10 11.16 31.39 -10.61
CA ALA A 10 9.88 32.08 -10.61
C ALA A 10 8.77 31.26 -9.91
N PHE A 11 8.73 29.95 -10.14
CA PHE A 11 7.78 29.06 -9.49
C PHE A 11 7.92 29.04 -7.96
N ARG A 12 9.15 29.09 -7.43
CA ARG A 12 9.39 29.17 -5.97
C ARG A 12 8.71 30.39 -5.32
N LEU A 13 8.52 31.48 -6.07
CA LEU A 13 7.84 32.67 -5.58
C LEU A 13 6.31 32.52 -5.61
N GLU A 14 5.79 31.72 -6.53
CA GLU A 14 4.36 31.47 -6.74
C GLU A 14 4.04 29.96 -6.87
N PRO A 15 4.24 29.18 -5.79
CA PRO A 15 4.18 27.70 -5.85
C PRO A 15 2.78 27.12 -6.10
N LEU A 16 1.75 27.97 -6.08
CA LEU A 16 0.36 27.60 -6.36
C LEU A 16 -0.08 27.97 -7.79
N ASN A 17 0.84 28.45 -8.62
CA ASN A 17 0.54 28.85 -9.99
C ASN A 17 0.59 27.64 -10.94
N ASP A 18 -0.59 27.13 -11.32
CA ASP A 18 -0.74 25.93 -12.16
C ASP A 18 -0.17 26.09 -13.58
N ALA A 19 -0.17 27.31 -14.11
CA ALA A 19 0.36 27.59 -15.45
C ALA A 19 1.89 27.57 -15.43
N MET A 20 2.49 28.20 -14.41
CA MET A 20 3.94 28.17 -14.20
C MET A 20 4.43 26.75 -13.94
N MET A 21 3.72 26.03 -13.08
CA MET A 21 3.99 24.63 -12.76
C MET A 21 4.04 23.76 -14.03
N ARG A 22 2.99 23.79 -14.85
CA ARG A 22 2.94 23.02 -16.11
C ARG A 22 4.11 23.35 -17.03
N HIS A 23 4.44 24.63 -17.17
CA HIS A 23 5.52 25.06 -18.03
C HIS A 23 6.89 24.52 -17.56
N VAL A 24 7.17 24.61 -16.26
CA VAL A 24 8.42 24.09 -15.67
C VAL A 24 8.48 22.56 -15.75
N LEU A 25 7.37 21.86 -15.52
CA LEU A 25 7.30 20.40 -15.63
C LEU A 25 7.50 19.91 -17.08
N GLU A 26 6.87 20.56 -18.06
CA GLU A 26 7.04 20.25 -19.49
C GLU A 26 8.51 20.45 -19.93
N ALA A 27 9.12 21.56 -19.55
CA ALA A 27 10.52 21.84 -19.87
C ALA A 27 11.47 20.86 -19.14
N ALA A 28 11.21 20.52 -17.88
CA ALA A 28 11.97 19.50 -17.15
C ALA A 28 11.89 18.12 -17.81
N LEU A 29 10.73 17.74 -18.35
CA LEU A 29 10.56 16.47 -19.09
C LEU A 29 11.34 16.46 -20.40
N VAL A 30 11.29 17.56 -21.17
CA VAL A 30 12.00 17.69 -22.46
C VAL A 30 13.51 17.68 -22.27
N GLU A 31 14.00 18.33 -21.21
CA GLU A 31 15.43 18.37 -20.86
C GLU A 31 15.89 17.11 -20.11
N GLY A 32 14.96 16.20 -19.75
CA GLY A 32 15.27 14.96 -19.02
C GLY A 32 15.78 15.20 -17.61
N ARG A 33 15.24 16.21 -16.91
CA ARG A 33 15.63 16.65 -15.56
C ARG A 33 14.54 16.34 -14.51
N PRO A 34 14.35 15.06 -14.14
CA PRO A 34 13.32 14.66 -13.19
C PRO A 34 13.47 15.29 -11.81
N GLU A 35 14.69 15.67 -11.41
CA GLU A 35 14.97 16.35 -10.16
C GLU A 35 14.30 17.73 -10.06
N ILE A 36 14.12 18.43 -11.18
CA ILE A 36 13.38 19.70 -11.22
C ILE A 36 11.89 19.46 -11.10
N ALA A 37 11.37 18.43 -11.77
CA ALA A 37 9.97 18.08 -11.64
C ALA A 37 9.62 17.75 -10.18
N PHE A 38 10.49 16.99 -9.52
CA PHE A 38 10.36 16.69 -8.11
C PHE A 38 10.33 17.96 -7.24
N GLU A 39 11.26 18.90 -7.44
CA GLU A 39 11.33 20.14 -6.66
C GLU A 39 10.05 20.98 -6.80
N VAL A 40 9.47 21.04 -8.01
CA VAL A 40 8.22 21.76 -8.28
C VAL A 40 7.06 21.17 -7.47
N TRP A 41 6.93 19.85 -7.43
CA TRP A 41 5.87 19.20 -6.65
C TRP A 41 6.06 19.34 -5.14
N ALA A 42 7.31 19.21 -4.65
CA ALA A 42 7.62 19.42 -3.23
C ALA A 42 7.32 20.85 -2.76
N THR A 43 7.74 21.85 -3.54
CA THR A 43 7.50 23.27 -3.24
C THR A 43 5.99 23.57 -3.21
N ARG A 44 5.21 22.97 -4.11
CA ARG A 44 3.75 23.12 -4.11
C ARG A 44 3.10 22.45 -2.90
N LEU A 45 3.55 21.25 -2.55
CA LEU A 45 3.06 20.52 -1.38
C LEU A 45 3.23 21.35 -0.11
N GLU A 46 4.43 21.90 0.12
CA GLU A 46 4.71 22.77 1.27
C GLU A 46 3.79 24.00 1.30
N ALA A 47 3.59 24.65 0.16
CA ALA A 47 2.70 25.81 0.07
C ALA A 47 1.23 25.47 0.35
N LEU A 48 0.75 24.31 -0.13
CA LEU A 48 -0.62 23.84 0.12
C LEU A 48 -0.84 23.50 1.60
N LEU A 49 0.13 22.85 2.24
CA LEU A 49 0.09 22.54 3.68
C LEU A 49 0.09 23.82 4.52
N LEU A 50 0.92 24.81 4.19
CA LEU A 50 0.94 26.12 4.87
C LEU A 50 -0.40 26.86 4.79
N GLN A 51 -1.17 26.62 3.74
CA GLN A 51 -2.52 27.20 3.56
C GLN A 51 -3.64 26.32 4.12
N GLY A 52 -3.34 25.18 4.74
CA GLY A 52 -4.34 24.25 5.26
C GLY A 52 -5.18 23.58 4.16
N ARG A 53 -4.68 23.51 2.92
CA ARG A 53 -5.37 22.91 1.76
C ARG A 53 -5.04 21.42 1.66
N GLU A 54 -5.43 20.67 2.68
CA GLU A 54 -5.02 19.27 2.88
C GLU A 54 -5.40 18.35 1.71
N GLU A 55 -6.59 18.51 1.11
CA GLU A 55 -7.02 17.69 -0.03
C GLU A 55 -6.15 17.87 -1.28
N GLU A 56 -5.69 19.10 -1.54
CA GLU A 56 -4.83 19.39 -2.67
C GLU A 56 -3.38 19.01 -2.39
N ALA A 57 -2.96 19.11 -1.11
CA ALA A 57 -1.67 18.64 -0.65
C ALA A 57 -1.54 17.12 -0.84
N LYS A 58 -2.61 16.36 -0.58
CA LYS A 58 -2.64 14.91 -0.88
C LYS A 58 -2.36 14.67 -2.38
N LEU A 59 -3.10 15.31 -3.29
CA LEU A 59 -2.87 15.11 -4.73
C LEU A 59 -1.43 15.45 -5.15
N ALA A 60 -0.89 16.59 -4.68
CA ALA A 60 0.48 17.01 -4.95
C ALA A 60 1.53 16.04 -4.39
N ALA A 61 1.25 15.38 -3.27
CA ALA A 61 2.11 14.34 -2.70
C ALA A 61 2.14 13.07 -3.57
N VAL A 62 1.00 12.64 -4.13
CA VAL A 62 0.98 11.52 -5.10
C VAL A 62 1.87 11.84 -6.29
N GLU A 63 1.69 13.02 -6.86
CA GLU A 63 2.38 13.43 -8.09
C GLU A 63 3.89 13.62 -7.83
N ALA A 64 4.28 14.12 -6.66
CA ALA A 64 5.67 14.18 -6.21
C ALA A 64 6.30 12.79 -6.08
N ILE A 65 5.59 11.83 -5.48
CA ILE A 65 6.07 10.45 -5.31
C ILE A 65 6.23 9.77 -6.68
N VAL A 66 5.23 9.91 -7.57
CA VAL A 66 5.27 9.36 -8.93
C VAL A 66 6.42 9.94 -9.76
N ILE A 67 6.84 11.18 -9.49
CA ILE A 67 7.98 11.81 -10.19
C ILE A 67 9.31 11.51 -9.52
N GLY A 68 9.36 11.40 -8.19
CA GLY A 68 10.52 10.89 -7.43
C GLY A 68 10.91 9.46 -7.80
N LEU A 69 10.02 8.70 -8.47
CA LEU A 69 10.33 7.41 -9.08
C LEU A 69 11.46 7.46 -10.12
N TYR A 70 11.80 8.64 -10.67
CA TYR A 70 12.76 8.79 -11.78
C TYR A 70 14.21 9.11 -11.38
N ASP A 71 14.53 9.42 -10.11
CA ASP A 71 15.91 9.68 -9.65
C ASP A 71 16.20 9.14 -8.24
N ALA A 72 17.36 8.50 -8.06
CA ALA A 72 17.68 7.67 -6.90
C ALA A 72 18.29 8.43 -5.70
N ASP A 73 18.84 9.64 -5.90
CA ASP A 73 19.54 10.38 -4.82
C ASP A 73 18.63 11.32 -4.02
N SER A 74 17.51 11.79 -4.61
CA SER A 74 16.47 12.56 -3.88
C SER A 74 15.51 11.67 -3.08
N PHE A 75 15.72 10.35 -3.15
CA PHE A 75 14.85 9.26 -2.74
C PHE A 75 14.78 9.03 -1.22
N ASP A 76 15.91 8.95 -0.54
CA ASP A 76 15.96 8.56 0.88
C ASP A 76 15.33 9.62 1.81
N ARG A 77 15.47 10.91 1.47
CA ARG A 77 14.86 11.99 2.26
C ARG A 77 13.34 12.03 2.14
N LEU A 78 12.81 11.69 0.98
CA LEU A 78 11.38 11.70 0.70
C LEU A 78 10.66 10.57 1.38
N GLU A 79 11.26 9.39 1.37
CA GLU A 79 10.73 8.22 2.07
C GLU A 79 10.56 8.53 3.55
N GLU A 80 11.56 9.17 4.18
CA GLU A 80 11.47 9.55 5.59
C GLU A 80 10.42 10.63 5.87
N VAL A 81 10.27 11.62 4.99
CA VAL A 81 9.21 12.65 5.11
C VAL A 81 7.82 12.02 4.93
N ALA A 82 7.65 11.13 3.94
CA ALA A 82 6.39 10.42 3.70
C ALA A 82 6.03 9.50 4.87
N LYS A 83 7.00 8.76 5.43
CA LYS A 83 6.80 7.95 6.65
C LYS A 83 6.44 8.81 7.86
N ASP A 84 7.08 9.96 8.04
CA ASP A 84 6.78 10.87 9.16
C ASP A 84 5.38 11.49 9.02
N PHE A 85 4.98 11.89 7.81
CA PHE A 85 3.61 12.32 7.52
C PHE A 85 2.62 11.19 7.80
N PHE A 86 2.87 9.98 7.27
CA PHE A 86 1.99 8.83 7.45
C PHE A 86 1.85 8.42 8.91
N ARG A 87 2.92 8.48 9.71
CA ARG A 87 2.85 8.22 11.15
C ARG A 87 1.95 9.22 11.90
N ARG A 88 1.80 10.45 11.39
CA ARG A 88 0.93 11.47 11.99
C ARG A 88 -0.51 11.38 11.47
N ASP A 89 -0.66 11.06 10.19
CA ASP A 89 -1.95 10.81 9.55
C ASP A 89 -1.94 9.47 8.80
N PRO A 90 -2.18 8.35 9.51
CA PRO A 90 -2.27 7.04 8.88
C PRO A 90 -3.49 6.89 7.98
N SER A 91 -4.43 7.84 8.01
CA SER A 91 -5.69 7.80 7.24
C SER A 91 -5.53 8.28 5.79
N SER A 92 -4.40 8.89 5.45
CA SER A 92 -4.09 9.32 4.09
C SER A 92 -3.86 8.14 3.13
N ASP A 93 -4.86 7.84 2.30
CA ASP A 93 -4.77 6.81 1.24
C ASP A 93 -3.63 7.08 0.26
N VAL A 94 -3.46 8.35 -0.09
CA VAL A 94 -2.41 8.82 -0.99
C VAL A 94 -1.02 8.42 -0.51
N VAL A 95 -0.70 8.75 0.74
CA VAL A 95 0.64 8.52 1.28
C VAL A 95 0.84 7.02 1.52
N PHE A 96 -0.22 6.33 1.94
CA PHE A 96 -0.23 4.88 2.06
C PHE A 96 0.12 4.17 0.74
N PHE A 97 -0.55 4.51 -0.37
CA PHE A 97 -0.29 3.89 -1.67
C PHE A 97 1.09 4.26 -2.23
N GLY A 98 1.53 5.50 -2.02
CA GLY A 98 2.89 5.93 -2.37
C GLY A 98 3.95 5.11 -1.64
N LEU A 99 3.85 5.00 -0.32
CA LEU A 99 4.75 4.16 0.49
C LEU A 99 4.68 2.68 0.10
N LEU A 100 3.48 2.16 -0.19
CA LEU A 100 3.31 0.77 -0.63
C LEU A 100 4.11 0.48 -1.90
N LEU A 101 3.99 1.35 -2.91
CA LEU A 101 4.70 1.22 -4.18
C LEU A 101 6.21 1.35 -3.99
N GLU A 102 6.66 2.36 -3.25
CA GLU A 102 8.09 2.62 -3.05
C GLU A 102 8.77 1.51 -2.26
N LEU A 103 8.22 1.12 -1.12
CA LEU A 103 8.83 0.09 -0.28
C LEU A 103 8.82 -1.26 -0.98
N HIS A 104 7.80 -1.56 -1.78
CA HIS A 104 7.78 -2.75 -2.62
C HIS A 104 8.85 -2.71 -3.72
N ARG A 105 9.03 -1.57 -4.41
CA ARG A 105 10.07 -1.41 -5.43
C ARG A 105 11.48 -1.50 -4.84
N GLY A 106 11.68 -0.87 -3.70
CA GLY A 106 12.93 -0.90 -2.92
C GLY A 106 13.17 -2.22 -2.19
N GLN A 107 12.23 -3.18 -2.28
CA GLN A 107 12.29 -4.47 -1.57
C GLN A 107 12.47 -4.31 -0.04
N LYS A 108 11.96 -3.21 0.51
CA LYS A 108 11.98 -2.88 1.94
C LYS A 108 10.79 -3.55 2.65
N TRP A 109 10.83 -4.89 2.67
CA TRP A 109 9.68 -5.73 3.05
C TRP A 109 9.23 -5.58 4.50
N GLU A 110 10.16 -5.48 5.45
CA GLU A 110 9.81 -5.30 6.87
C GLU A 110 9.15 -3.92 7.11
N GLU A 111 9.67 -2.88 6.47
CA GLU A 111 9.09 -1.53 6.56
C GLU A 111 7.71 -1.47 5.91
N LEU A 112 7.51 -2.22 4.82
CA LEU A 112 6.21 -2.35 4.18
C LEU A 112 5.18 -3.02 5.10
N ILE A 113 5.59 -4.03 5.86
CA ILE A 113 4.75 -4.64 6.90
C ILE A 113 4.37 -3.60 7.98
N ASP A 114 5.30 -2.74 8.38
CA ASP A 114 5.02 -1.71 9.40
C ASP A 114 4.06 -0.64 8.89
N VAL A 115 4.15 -0.24 7.62
CA VAL A 115 3.17 0.67 6.97
C VAL A 115 1.78 0.03 6.93
N LEU A 116 1.68 -1.26 6.55
CA LEU A 116 0.41 -2.00 6.54
C LEU A 116 -0.22 -2.11 7.94
N ARG A 117 0.60 -2.35 8.98
CA ARG A 117 0.16 -2.39 10.38
C ARG A 117 -0.32 -1.04 10.87
N THR A 118 0.41 0.02 10.57
CA THR A 118 0.02 1.38 10.94
C THR A 118 -1.30 1.78 10.28
N ARG A 119 -1.53 1.37 9.02
CA ARG A 119 -2.83 1.55 8.34
C ARG A 119 -3.96 0.79 9.05
N LEU A 120 -3.69 -0.44 9.50
CA LEU A 120 -4.66 -1.28 10.22
C LEU A 120 -5.18 -0.64 11.52
N GLU A 121 -4.46 0.30 12.12
CA GLU A 121 -4.88 0.99 13.35
C GLU A 121 -6.02 2.00 13.14
N VAL A 122 -6.25 2.43 11.89
CA VAL A 122 -7.21 3.50 11.55
C VAL A 122 -8.30 3.08 10.57
N VAL A 123 -8.32 1.81 10.15
CA VAL A 123 -9.34 1.28 9.23
C VAL A 123 -10.31 0.37 9.98
N ASP A 124 -11.61 0.57 9.74
CA ASP A 124 -12.69 -0.20 10.36
C ASP A 124 -13.47 -1.08 9.36
N ASP A 125 -13.24 -0.89 8.05
CA ASP A 125 -13.91 -1.68 7.01
C ASP A 125 -13.31 -3.09 6.93
N GLU A 126 -14.16 -4.10 7.13
CA GLU A 126 -13.78 -5.52 7.14
C GLU A 126 -13.10 -5.96 5.83
N GLY A 127 -13.53 -5.44 4.68
CA GLY A 127 -12.92 -5.73 3.37
C GLY A 127 -11.50 -5.17 3.23
N THR A 128 -11.29 -3.95 3.72
CA THR A 128 -10.00 -3.29 3.75
C THR A 128 -9.05 -3.99 4.72
N ILE A 129 -9.51 -4.31 5.93
CA ILE A 129 -8.76 -5.09 6.92
C ILE A 129 -8.33 -6.44 6.31
N SER A 130 -9.25 -7.13 5.62
CA SER A 130 -8.96 -8.38 4.93
C SER A 130 -7.88 -8.24 3.87
N THR A 131 -7.95 -7.18 3.06
CA THR A 131 -6.99 -6.91 1.99
C THR A 131 -5.59 -6.65 2.54
N LEU A 132 -5.47 -5.82 3.58
CA LEU A 132 -4.18 -5.50 4.21
C LEU A 132 -3.54 -6.74 4.83
N HIS A 133 -4.30 -7.56 5.54
CA HIS A 133 -3.79 -8.83 6.06
C HIS A 133 -3.40 -9.83 4.96
N GLY A 134 -4.12 -9.83 3.84
CA GLY A 134 -3.77 -10.63 2.66
C GLY A 134 -2.43 -10.20 2.04
N MET A 135 -2.20 -8.89 1.92
CA MET A 135 -0.92 -8.33 1.47
C MET A 135 0.22 -8.67 2.44
N MET A 136 0.01 -8.51 3.75
CA MET A 136 0.99 -8.89 4.76
C MET A 136 1.36 -10.38 4.66
N ALA A 137 0.37 -11.26 4.49
CA ALA A 137 0.61 -12.69 4.34
C ALA A 137 1.48 -13.01 3.12
N GLU A 138 1.27 -12.31 2.01
CA GLU A 138 2.08 -12.46 0.80
C GLU A 138 3.54 -12.08 1.04
N ILE A 139 3.77 -10.92 1.62
CA ILE A 139 5.12 -10.41 1.91
C ILE A 139 5.84 -11.35 2.88
N LEU A 140 5.15 -11.79 3.94
CA LEU A 140 5.69 -12.71 4.93
C LEU A 140 6.07 -14.05 4.31
N ASP A 141 5.23 -14.63 3.45
CA ASP A 141 5.51 -15.93 2.82
C ASP A 141 6.59 -15.84 1.75
N LEU A 142 6.40 -14.95 0.77
CA LEU A 142 7.20 -14.93 -0.46
C LEU A 142 8.52 -14.17 -0.35
N HIS A 143 8.56 -13.11 0.47
CA HIS A 143 9.70 -12.20 0.50
C HIS A 143 10.53 -12.31 1.78
N LEU A 144 9.88 -12.59 2.91
CA LEU A 144 10.55 -12.70 4.21
C LEU A 144 10.80 -14.14 4.66
N ASN A 145 10.30 -15.14 3.93
CA ASN A 145 10.42 -16.56 4.29
C ASN A 145 9.93 -16.85 5.72
N ARG A 146 8.81 -16.21 6.10
CA ARG A 146 8.11 -16.33 7.39
C ARG A 146 6.71 -16.91 7.19
N PRO A 147 6.59 -18.15 6.66
CA PRO A 147 5.29 -18.73 6.28
C PRO A 147 4.35 -18.96 7.47
N GLN A 148 4.87 -19.15 8.68
CA GLN A 148 4.05 -19.28 9.89
C GLN A 148 3.33 -17.96 10.25
N ASP A 149 4.02 -16.84 10.12
CA ASP A 149 3.44 -15.51 10.35
C ASP A 149 2.46 -15.15 9.23
N ALA A 150 2.79 -15.54 8.00
CA ALA A 150 1.91 -15.41 6.84
C ALA A 150 0.58 -16.16 7.05
N PHE A 151 0.63 -17.39 7.58
CA PHE A 151 -0.54 -18.18 7.89
C PHE A 151 -1.45 -17.48 8.90
N GLY A 152 -0.88 -16.89 9.96
CA GLY A 152 -1.62 -16.09 10.94
C GLY A 152 -2.33 -14.89 10.31
N SER A 153 -1.62 -14.13 9.47
CA SER A 153 -2.20 -12.98 8.77
C SER A 153 -3.31 -13.40 7.81
N LEU A 154 -3.10 -14.49 7.06
CA LEU A 154 -4.06 -14.99 6.09
C LEU A 154 -5.33 -15.56 6.74
N LEU A 155 -5.21 -16.15 7.93
CA LEU A 155 -6.37 -16.53 8.75
C LEU A 155 -7.24 -15.33 9.10
N VAL A 156 -6.63 -14.21 9.53
CA VAL A 156 -7.37 -12.98 9.81
C VAL A 156 -8.05 -12.50 8.54
N ALA A 157 -7.33 -12.43 7.41
CA ALA A 157 -7.91 -12.01 6.13
C ALA A 157 -9.15 -12.84 5.74
N CYS A 158 -9.07 -14.17 5.86
CA CYS A 158 -10.19 -15.05 5.55
C CYS A 158 -11.41 -14.81 6.46
N ARG A 159 -11.21 -14.61 7.77
CA ARG A 159 -12.33 -14.36 8.70
C ARG A 159 -13.04 -13.03 8.41
N ARG A 160 -12.27 -12.02 8.00
CA ARG A 160 -12.76 -10.69 7.65
C ARG A 160 -13.48 -10.66 6.30
N SER A 161 -13.18 -11.62 5.41
CA SER A 161 -13.92 -11.80 4.17
C SER A 161 -14.11 -13.28 3.81
N PRO A 162 -15.02 -13.99 4.50
CA PRO A 162 -15.21 -15.43 4.30
C PRO A 162 -15.74 -15.78 2.90
N SER A 163 -16.32 -14.80 2.20
CA SER A 163 -16.75 -14.91 0.81
C SER A 163 -15.62 -14.88 -0.22
N ASN A 164 -14.41 -14.49 0.18
CA ASN A 164 -13.25 -14.40 -0.70
C ASN A 164 -12.59 -15.77 -0.88
N LEU A 165 -13.11 -16.54 -1.84
CA LEU A 165 -12.61 -17.89 -2.16
C LEU A 165 -11.13 -17.93 -2.55
N ARG A 166 -10.55 -16.83 -3.04
CA ARG A 166 -9.11 -16.75 -3.35
C ARG A 166 -8.26 -16.77 -2.08
N LEU A 167 -8.66 -16.03 -1.04
CA LEU A 167 -7.95 -16.05 0.25
C LEU A 167 -8.06 -17.42 0.91
N LEU A 168 -9.25 -18.03 0.90
CA LEU A 168 -9.44 -19.39 1.38
C LEU A 168 -8.57 -20.41 0.64
N SER A 169 -8.37 -20.19 -0.67
CA SER A 169 -7.49 -21.05 -1.46
C SER A 169 -6.04 -20.94 -1.03
N ARG A 170 -5.54 -19.70 -0.93
CA ARG A 170 -4.19 -19.44 -0.42
C ARG A 170 -3.98 -20.02 0.99
N LEU A 171 -5.00 -19.94 1.85
CA LEU A 171 -4.94 -20.49 3.21
C LEU A 171 -4.84 -22.01 3.21
N SER A 172 -5.60 -22.69 2.34
CA SER A 172 -5.47 -24.13 2.11
C SER A 172 -4.04 -24.48 1.68
N ASP A 173 -3.55 -23.85 0.62
CA ASP A 173 -2.26 -24.18 0.02
C ASP A 173 -1.10 -23.95 1.00
N LEU A 174 -1.15 -22.84 1.76
CA LEU A 174 -0.16 -22.55 2.79
C LEU A 174 -0.29 -23.50 3.99
N GLY A 175 -1.51 -23.86 4.38
CA GLY A 175 -1.77 -24.84 5.43
C GLY A 175 -1.24 -26.22 5.08
N GLU A 176 -1.40 -26.67 3.84
CA GLU A 176 -0.84 -27.92 3.33
C GLU A 176 0.69 -27.91 3.42
N ARG A 177 1.33 -26.86 2.91
CA ARG A 177 2.80 -26.66 2.98
C ARG A 177 3.34 -26.67 4.42
N LEU A 178 2.55 -26.20 5.38
CA LEU A 178 2.92 -26.14 6.79
C LEU A 178 2.44 -27.35 7.60
N GLU A 179 1.79 -28.32 6.97
CA GLU A 179 1.13 -29.47 7.61
C GLU A 179 0.03 -29.09 8.62
N ARG A 180 -0.50 -27.87 8.55
CA ARG A 180 -1.51 -27.28 9.45
C ARG A 180 -2.95 -27.47 8.96
N HIS A 181 -3.24 -28.62 8.35
CA HIS A 181 -4.54 -28.93 7.77
C HIS A 181 -5.70 -28.81 8.77
N GLU A 182 -5.48 -29.28 10.01
CA GLU A 182 -6.50 -29.24 11.06
C GLU A 182 -6.85 -27.80 11.43
N ASP A 183 -5.86 -26.91 11.52
CA ASP A 183 -6.06 -25.50 11.80
C ASP A 183 -6.88 -24.80 10.70
N VAL A 184 -6.60 -25.11 9.43
CA VAL A 184 -7.37 -24.57 8.29
C VAL A 184 -8.83 -25.04 8.35
N VAL A 185 -9.04 -26.33 8.58
CA VAL A 185 -10.39 -26.93 8.68
C VAL A 185 -11.17 -26.32 9.86
N MET A 186 -10.55 -26.19 11.03
CA MET A 186 -11.18 -25.56 12.19
C MET A 186 -11.53 -24.09 11.94
N ALA A 187 -10.64 -23.33 11.29
CA ALA A 187 -10.91 -21.94 10.95
C ALA A 187 -12.07 -21.81 9.94
N MET A 188 -12.10 -22.66 8.91
CA MET A 188 -13.20 -22.70 7.94
C MET A 188 -14.53 -23.10 8.60
N ALA A 189 -14.52 -24.06 9.52
CA ALA A 189 -15.70 -24.45 10.29
C ALA A 189 -16.26 -23.29 11.11
N ALA A 190 -15.39 -22.52 11.79
CA ALA A 190 -15.80 -21.35 12.55
C ALA A 190 -16.42 -20.28 11.65
N MET A 191 -15.79 -19.95 10.52
CA MET A 191 -16.31 -18.97 9.55
C MET A 191 -17.70 -19.38 9.01
N MET A 192 -17.92 -20.66 8.74
CA MET A 192 -19.24 -21.13 8.28
C MET A 192 -20.37 -20.98 9.30
N MET A 193 -20.07 -20.95 10.60
CA MET A 193 -21.10 -20.74 11.63
C MET A 193 -21.60 -19.30 11.65
N GLU A 194 -20.80 -18.36 11.15
CA GLU A 194 -21.12 -16.92 11.09
C GLU A 194 -21.74 -16.51 9.75
N LEU A 195 -21.72 -17.40 8.75
CA LEU A 195 -22.26 -17.14 7.41
C LEU A 195 -23.72 -17.57 7.27
N ASP A 196 -24.55 -16.67 6.75
CA ASP A 196 -25.95 -16.97 6.48
C ASP A 196 -26.17 -17.56 5.07
N GLU A 197 -25.27 -17.29 4.12
CA GLU A 197 -25.42 -17.70 2.72
C GLU A 197 -25.19 -19.21 2.52
N PRO A 198 -26.21 -19.99 2.12
CA PRO A 198 -26.08 -21.45 1.95
C PRO A 198 -25.07 -21.84 0.87
N GLN A 199 -24.96 -21.04 -0.20
CA GLN A 199 -24.04 -21.29 -1.30
C GLN A 199 -22.59 -21.15 -0.85
N LEU A 200 -22.30 -20.15 -0.02
CA LEU A 200 -20.95 -19.92 0.48
C LEU A 200 -20.55 -21.00 1.49
N ARG A 201 -21.47 -21.39 2.38
CA ARG A 201 -21.28 -22.54 3.27
C ARG A 201 -20.98 -23.82 2.50
N ALA A 202 -21.73 -24.09 1.41
CA ALA A 202 -21.48 -25.26 0.56
C ALA A 202 -20.09 -25.22 -0.09
N ALA A 203 -19.64 -24.05 -0.57
CA ALA A 203 -18.31 -23.89 -1.16
C ALA A 203 -17.19 -24.15 -0.12
N ILE A 204 -17.33 -23.63 1.10
CA ILE A 204 -16.36 -23.87 2.18
C ILE A 204 -16.37 -25.34 2.61
N CYS A 205 -17.53 -25.97 2.77
CA CYS A 205 -17.65 -27.40 3.04
C CYS A 205 -16.93 -28.26 1.99
N HIS A 206 -17.11 -27.96 0.71
CA HIS A 206 -16.44 -28.68 -0.36
C HIS A 206 -14.92 -28.58 -0.24
N ARG A 207 -14.39 -27.40 0.08
CA ARG A 207 -12.95 -27.20 0.23
C ARG A 207 -12.38 -27.89 1.46
N MET A 208 -13.10 -27.87 2.59
CA MET A 208 -12.74 -28.67 3.77
C MET A 208 -12.71 -30.17 3.46
N ALA A 209 -13.69 -30.67 2.71
CA ALA A 209 -13.74 -32.07 2.31
C ALA A 209 -12.52 -32.46 1.45
N GLN A 210 -12.12 -31.61 0.50
CA GLN A 210 -10.92 -31.81 -0.32
C GLN A 210 -9.65 -31.88 0.54
N LEU A 211 -9.48 -30.94 1.48
CA LEU A 211 -8.35 -30.92 2.42
C LEU A 211 -8.29 -32.17 3.31
N SER A 212 -9.45 -32.71 3.70
CA SER A 212 -9.52 -33.93 4.52
C SER A 212 -9.32 -35.23 3.73
N SER A 213 -9.65 -35.22 2.43
CA SER A 213 -9.62 -36.40 1.55
C SER A 213 -8.29 -36.59 0.82
N GLY A 214 -7.43 -35.57 0.79
CA GLY A 214 -6.05 -35.65 0.28
C GLY A 214 -5.06 -36.34 1.22
N ARG A 215 -5.56 -37.00 2.28
CA ARG A 215 -4.78 -37.80 3.24
C ARG A 215 -4.70 -39.26 2.83
#